data_AF-A0A1S2CE55-F1
#
_entry.id   AF-A0A1S2CE55-F1
#
_cell.length_a   1.000
_cell.length_b   1.000
_cell.length_c   1.000
_cell.angle_alpha   90.00
_cell.angle_beta   90.00
_cell.angle_gamma   90.00
#
_symmetry.space_group_name_H-M   'P 1'
#
loop_
_entity.id
_entity.type
_entity.pdbx_description
1 polymer ?
#
loop_
_entity_poly.entity_id
_entity_poly.type
_entity_poly.pdbx_seq_one_letter_code
_entity_poly.pdbx_strand_id
1 'polypeptide(L)'
;MKSLKKSVLVLAISSLSFAASAELKPLEDSHMGNITGQAGVTIELETQVNIGEFLYTDEGSLSVKDIFIGGANRTDMFAEFTDPTIRNFLFAESSDLIDNIKVEIDIADDGDALINVFPLVAAPIDFAVRTGEWSLQGHTDSTVLANNFSMDGVVTELKIRVDTATDEMNVQTLFAIDDLDVDIDFLALGIRDMRVTGADFDPNNPIITKLGAKVDMDIYHGARGNGDSALAIDLKTFEADMSIGQVLVGGTSIGSVALDNLSVQNTAMRIYGH
;
A
#
# COMPACT_ATOMS: atom_id res chain seq x y z
N MET A 1 28.99 -75.46 48.87
CA MET A 1 28.70 -75.26 47.43
C MET A 1 27.35 -75.90 47.10
N LYS A 2 26.43 -75.12 46.50
CA LYS A 2 25.11 -75.54 45.94
C LYS A 2 24.10 -76.03 47.02
N SER A 3 22.82 -75.68 47.03
CA SER A 3 21.90 -75.26 45.96
C SER A 3 20.70 -74.47 46.51
N LEU A 4 20.10 -73.64 45.64
CA LEU A 4 18.87 -72.85 45.81
C LEU A 4 17.66 -73.67 46.31
N LYS A 5 16.70 -73.01 46.99
CA LYS A 5 15.34 -72.74 46.46
C LYS A 5 14.43 -71.92 47.41
N LYS A 6 13.94 -70.80 46.84
CA LYS A 6 12.54 -70.32 46.78
C LYS A 6 11.82 -69.92 48.08
N SER A 7 11.65 -68.61 48.28
CA SER A 7 10.30 -68.02 48.41
C SER A 7 10.31 -66.50 48.26
N VAL A 8 9.55 -66.03 47.25
CA VAL A 8 8.73 -64.80 47.23
C VAL A 8 9.38 -63.46 47.62
N LEU A 9 9.77 -62.70 46.59
CA LEU A 9 9.55 -61.25 46.60
C LEU A 9 9.20 -60.78 45.17
N VAL A 10 8.00 -61.14 44.73
CA VAL A 10 7.30 -60.50 43.61
C VAL A 10 6.53 -59.34 44.25
N LEU A 11 7.07 -58.12 44.24
CA LEU A 11 6.34 -56.88 44.58
C LEU A 11 7.19 -55.60 44.40
N ALA A 12 7.81 -55.40 43.23
CA ALA A 12 8.49 -54.12 42.96
C ALA A 12 8.59 -53.70 41.48
N ILE A 13 7.69 -54.14 40.59
CA ILE A 13 7.66 -53.64 39.19
C ILE A 13 6.22 -53.49 38.66
N SER A 14 5.35 -52.74 39.34
CA SER A 14 4.03 -52.46 38.75
C SER A 14 3.36 -51.13 39.11
N SER A 15 4.03 -50.19 39.79
CA SER A 15 3.32 -49.00 40.31
C SER A 15 3.64 -47.66 39.65
N LEU A 16 4.27 -47.58 38.47
CA LEU A 16 4.37 -46.30 37.75
C LEU A 16 4.31 -46.50 36.23
N SER A 17 3.15 -46.91 35.72
CA SER A 17 2.77 -46.48 34.37
C SER A 17 2.40 -45.00 34.46
N PHE A 18 3.38 -44.11 34.37
CA PHE A 18 3.13 -42.75 33.92
C PHE A 18 2.94 -42.81 32.40
N ALA A 19 1.82 -43.39 31.97
CA ALA A 19 1.21 -42.95 30.74
C ALA A 19 0.75 -41.52 31.03
N ALA A 20 1.56 -40.53 30.64
CA ALA A 20 1.06 -39.21 30.33
C ALA A 20 0.04 -39.39 29.19
N SER A 21 -1.18 -39.78 29.53
CA SER A 21 -2.30 -39.68 28.61
C SER A 21 -2.59 -38.20 28.52
N ALA A 22 -2.22 -37.59 27.39
CA ALA A 22 -2.83 -36.35 26.99
C ALA A 22 -4.33 -36.62 26.86
N GLU A 23 -5.10 -36.16 27.84
CA GLU A 23 -6.56 -36.22 27.80
C GLU A 23 -7.01 -35.29 26.67
N LEU A 24 -7.27 -35.87 25.50
CA LEU A 24 -7.88 -35.15 24.39
C LEU A 24 -9.32 -34.84 24.79
N LYS A 25 -9.56 -33.62 25.28
CA LYS A 25 -10.90 -33.11 25.55
C LYS A 25 -11.60 -32.91 24.20
N PRO A 26 -12.65 -33.69 23.86
CA PRO A 26 -13.36 -33.49 22.62
C PRO A 26 -14.00 -32.09 22.61
N LEU A 27 -13.79 -31.34 21.54
CA LEU A 27 -14.54 -30.10 21.34
C LEU A 27 -16.01 -30.49 21.05
N GLU A 28 -16.93 -30.05 21.90
CA GLU A 28 -18.37 -30.21 21.68
C GLU A 28 -18.82 -29.29 20.53
N ASP A 29 -19.69 -29.77 19.65
CA ASP A 29 -20.24 -28.98 18.52
C ASP A 29 -20.92 -27.68 18.97
N SER A 30 -21.39 -27.61 20.22
CA SER A 30 -21.95 -26.38 20.82
C SER A 30 -20.92 -25.25 20.96
N HIS A 31 -19.64 -25.59 21.13
CA HIS A 31 -18.54 -24.62 21.14
C HIS A 31 -18.08 -24.29 19.71
N MET A 32 -18.26 -25.21 18.76
CA MET A 32 -18.02 -24.98 17.33
C MET A 32 -19.11 -24.13 16.67
N GLY A 33 -20.35 -24.15 17.20
CA GLY A 33 -21.44 -23.27 16.76
C GLY A 33 -21.22 -21.79 17.07
N ASN A 34 -20.34 -21.48 18.04
CA ASN A 34 -19.88 -20.10 18.29
C ASN A 34 -18.75 -19.65 17.33
N ILE A 35 -18.21 -20.56 16.52
CA ILE A 35 -17.12 -20.28 15.56
C ILE A 35 -17.67 -20.10 14.13
N THR A 36 -18.91 -20.52 13.86
CA THR A 36 -19.58 -20.25 12.59
C THR A 36 -20.15 -18.82 12.59
N GLY A 37 -19.45 -17.88 11.95
CA GLY A 37 -19.98 -16.55 11.63
C GLY A 37 -19.21 -15.34 12.19
N GLN A 38 -17.88 -15.29 12.03
CA GLN A 38 -17.22 -13.99 12.07
C GLN A 38 -17.44 -13.31 10.71
N ALA A 39 -18.25 -12.25 10.70
CA ALA A 39 -18.43 -11.37 9.55
C ALA A 39 -17.10 -10.64 9.31
N GLY A 40 -16.41 -11.02 8.25
CA GLY A 40 -15.12 -10.44 7.88
C GLY A 40 -13.97 -10.59 8.89
N VAL A 41 -12.87 -9.91 8.57
CA VAL A 41 -11.65 -9.77 9.37
C VAL A 41 -11.30 -8.29 9.45
N THR A 42 -11.09 -7.78 10.66
CA THR A 42 -10.52 -6.45 10.89
C THR A 42 -9.05 -6.58 11.27
N ILE A 43 -8.19 -5.79 10.63
CA ILE A 43 -6.75 -5.74 10.88
C ILE A 43 -6.37 -4.29 11.17
N GLU A 44 -5.68 -4.07 12.30
CA GLU A 44 -4.98 -2.83 12.59
C GLU A 44 -3.51 -3.02 12.23
N LEU A 45 -2.92 -2.07 11.49
CA LEU A 45 -1.56 -2.20 10.97
C LEU A 45 -0.80 -0.88 11.13
N GLU A 46 0.45 -0.99 11.56
CA GLU A 46 1.46 0.05 11.44
C GLU A 46 2.69 -0.58 10.78
N THR A 47 3.22 0.04 9.72
CA THR A 47 4.29 -0.61 8.96
C THR A 47 5.20 0.37 8.22
N GLN A 48 6.44 -0.07 7.97
CA GLN A 48 7.39 0.60 7.11
C GLN A 48 8.16 -0.46 6.33
N VAL A 49 8.43 -0.17 5.06
CA VAL A 49 9.15 -1.05 4.15
C VAL A 49 10.41 -0.34 3.66
N ASN A 50 11.55 -0.99 3.81
CA ASN A 50 12.83 -0.56 3.24
C ASN A 50 13.34 -1.67 2.31
N ILE A 51 13.64 -1.33 1.05
CA ILE A 51 14.17 -2.25 0.05
C ILE A 51 15.48 -1.65 -0.47
N GLY A 52 16.57 -2.41 -0.40
CA GLY A 52 17.87 -1.94 -0.87
C GLY A 52 17.93 -1.71 -2.38
N GLU A 53 17.39 -2.65 -3.16
CA GLU A 53 17.33 -2.55 -4.62
C GLU A 53 16.17 -3.39 -5.18
N PHE A 54 15.38 -2.77 -6.07
CA PHE A 54 14.59 -3.49 -7.05
C PHE A 54 15.42 -3.60 -8.34
N LEU A 55 15.63 -4.82 -8.82
CA LEU A 55 16.39 -5.09 -10.05
C LEU A 55 15.55 -5.94 -11.00
N TYR A 56 15.18 -5.37 -12.15
CA TYR A 56 14.60 -6.10 -13.26
C TYR A 56 15.68 -6.38 -14.31
N THR A 57 15.82 -7.64 -14.72
CA THR A 57 16.87 -8.08 -15.65
C THR A 57 16.25 -8.70 -16.90
N ASP A 58 16.57 -8.14 -18.06
CA ASP A 58 16.21 -8.62 -19.39
C ASP A 58 17.19 -8.06 -20.45
N GLU A 59 18.12 -8.88 -20.93
CA GLU A 59 19.29 -8.51 -21.78
C GLU A 59 20.17 -7.32 -21.28
N GLY A 60 19.82 -6.79 -20.12
CA GLY A 60 20.34 -5.63 -19.43
C GLY A 60 19.55 -5.52 -18.13
N SER A 61 19.53 -4.35 -17.49
CA SER A 61 18.73 -4.18 -16.27
C SER A 61 18.21 -2.77 -16.05
N LEU A 62 17.03 -2.71 -15.45
CA LEU A 62 16.51 -1.54 -14.76
C LEU A 62 16.67 -1.75 -13.26
N SER A 63 17.36 -0.85 -12.57
CA SER A 63 17.45 -0.87 -11.11
C SER A 63 16.87 0.39 -10.48
N VAL A 64 16.31 0.22 -9.28
CA VAL A 64 15.83 1.29 -8.41
C VAL A 64 16.38 1.01 -7.01
N LYS A 65 17.21 1.93 -6.49
CA LYS A 65 17.89 1.77 -5.21
C LYS A 65 17.19 2.51 -4.07
N ASP A 66 17.52 2.11 -2.85
CA ASP A 66 17.18 2.81 -1.61
C ASP A 66 15.69 3.16 -1.49
N ILE A 67 14.83 2.17 -1.71
CA ILE A 67 13.38 2.35 -1.71
C ILE A 67 12.89 2.35 -0.26
N PHE A 68 12.22 3.42 0.11
CA PHE A 68 11.50 3.60 1.36
C PHE A 68 10.01 3.78 1.08
N ILE A 69 9.17 3.05 1.81
CA ILE A 69 7.72 3.23 1.84
C ILE A 69 7.33 3.23 3.32
N GLY A 70 6.80 4.33 3.82
CA GLY A 70 6.54 4.55 5.24
C GLY A 70 5.60 5.71 5.47
N GLY A 71 5.50 6.18 6.71
CA GLY A 71 4.82 7.43 7.06
C GLY A 71 5.61 8.64 6.55
N ALA A 72 4.93 9.79 6.43
CA ALA A 72 5.56 11.01 5.97
C ALA A 72 6.54 11.59 6.99
N ASN A 73 6.31 11.29 8.28
CA ASN A 73 7.06 11.82 9.41
C ASN A 73 7.09 13.36 9.42
N ARG A 74 5.94 13.96 9.14
CA ARG A 74 5.74 15.41 9.01
C ARG A 74 4.46 15.85 9.70
N THR A 75 4.49 17.08 10.21
CA THR A 75 3.33 17.73 10.87
C THR A 75 2.87 19.01 10.16
N ASP A 76 3.55 19.37 9.07
CA ASP A 76 3.37 20.61 8.33
C ASP A 76 2.67 20.43 6.97
N MET A 77 2.24 19.21 6.66
CA MET A 77 1.54 18.88 5.41
C MET A 77 0.24 19.66 5.28
N PHE A 78 -0.09 20.06 4.05
CA PHE A 78 -1.30 20.79 3.69
C PHE A 78 -1.48 22.04 4.56
N ALA A 79 -0.51 22.96 4.43
CA ALA A 79 -0.38 24.16 5.25
C ALA A 79 -1.63 25.07 5.24
N GLU A 80 -2.54 24.89 4.29
CA GLU A 80 -3.84 25.56 4.19
C GLU A 80 -4.74 25.33 5.41
N PHE A 81 -4.64 24.19 6.10
CA PHE A 81 -5.45 23.91 7.30
C PHE A 81 -4.97 24.73 8.51
N THR A 82 -5.32 26.02 8.60
CA THR A 82 -4.71 26.91 9.61
C THR A 82 -5.38 26.91 10.98
N ASP A 83 -6.59 26.36 11.14
CA ASP A 83 -7.24 26.28 12.45
C ASP A 83 -6.43 25.37 13.39
N PRO A 84 -5.94 25.87 14.54
CA PRO A 84 -5.05 25.09 15.41
C PRO A 84 -5.69 23.80 15.95
N THR A 85 -7.00 23.79 16.15
CA THR A 85 -7.72 22.60 16.66
C THR A 85 -7.83 21.55 15.58
N ILE A 86 -8.18 21.96 14.35
CA ILE A 86 -8.27 21.06 13.20
C ILE A 86 -6.88 20.55 12.80
N ARG A 87 -5.89 21.44 12.70
CA ARG A 87 -4.50 21.06 12.38
C ARG A 87 -3.96 20.03 13.35
N ASN A 88 -4.12 20.27 14.65
CA ASN A 88 -3.61 19.37 15.67
C ASN A 88 -4.35 18.01 15.66
N PHE A 89 -5.60 17.98 15.22
CA PHE A 89 -6.32 16.73 15.07
C PHE A 89 -5.87 15.93 13.83
N LEU A 90 -5.58 16.61 12.72
CA LEU A 90 -5.28 15.96 11.45
C LEU A 90 -3.80 15.58 11.26
N PHE A 91 -2.86 16.37 11.80
CA PHE A 91 -1.44 16.30 11.43
C PHE A 91 -0.47 16.53 12.63
N ALA A 92 -0.87 16.28 13.87
CA ALA A 92 0.02 16.51 15.03
C ALA A 92 1.03 15.37 15.28
N GLU A 93 0.67 14.15 14.89
CA GLU A 93 1.54 12.99 15.03
C GLU A 93 2.44 12.87 13.79
N SER A 94 3.66 12.41 14.00
CA SER A 94 4.62 12.16 12.92
C SER A 94 5.35 10.85 13.19
N SER A 95 5.36 9.97 12.20
CA SER A 95 5.97 8.66 12.25
C SER A 95 6.59 8.30 10.91
N ASP A 96 7.65 7.49 10.91
CA ASP A 96 8.15 6.84 9.68
C ASP A 96 7.32 5.58 9.32
N LEU A 97 6.37 5.18 10.18
CA LEU A 97 5.42 4.10 9.90
C LEU A 97 4.19 4.65 9.19
N ILE A 98 3.68 3.94 8.19
CA ILE A 98 2.29 4.11 7.76
C ILE A 98 1.45 3.56 8.91
N ASP A 99 0.79 4.44 9.63
CA ASP A 99 0.00 4.13 10.81
C ASP A 99 -1.45 4.58 10.66
N ASN A 100 -2.21 4.55 11.76
CA ASN A 100 -3.62 4.92 11.75
C ASN A 100 -4.44 4.05 10.77
N ILE A 101 -4.00 2.83 10.43
CA ILE A 101 -4.66 1.99 9.42
C ILE A 101 -5.65 1.01 10.07
N LYS A 102 -6.89 1.01 9.58
CA LYS A 102 -7.86 -0.07 9.78
C LYS A 102 -8.21 -0.70 8.43
N VAL A 103 -7.90 -1.99 8.29
CA VAL A 103 -8.30 -2.81 7.14
C VAL A 103 -9.49 -3.67 7.54
N GLU A 104 -10.56 -3.59 6.76
CA GLU A 104 -11.74 -4.45 6.88
C GLU A 104 -11.84 -5.31 5.63
N ILE A 105 -11.79 -6.63 5.81
CA ILE A 105 -11.93 -7.61 4.73
C ILE A 105 -13.23 -8.36 4.97
N ASP A 106 -14.11 -8.41 3.98
CA ASP A 106 -15.34 -9.18 4.04
C ASP A 106 -15.62 -9.89 2.71
N ILE A 107 -16.51 -10.88 2.75
CA ILE A 107 -17.00 -11.58 1.56
C ILE A 107 -18.49 -11.27 1.42
N ALA A 108 -18.86 -10.66 0.30
CA ALA A 108 -20.26 -10.35 -0.01
C ALA A 108 -21.07 -11.63 -0.32
N ASP A 109 -22.40 -11.54 -0.29
CA ASP A 109 -23.31 -12.67 -0.52
C ASP A 109 -23.10 -13.34 -1.91
N ASP A 110 -22.62 -12.59 -2.89
CA ASP A 110 -22.29 -13.06 -4.25
C ASP A 110 -20.90 -13.71 -4.35
N GLY A 111 -20.10 -13.67 -3.29
CA GLY A 111 -18.75 -14.24 -3.23
C GLY A 111 -17.63 -13.22 -3.41
N ASP A 112 -17.95 -11.95 -3.66
CA ASP A 112 -16.96 -10.92 -3.90
C ASP A 112 -16.17 -10.56 -2.64
N ALA A 113 -14.87 -10.35 -2.80
CA ALA A 113 -14.04 -9.84 -1.72
C ALA A 113 -14.15 -8.31 -1.66
N LEU A 114 -14.53 -7.79 -0.49
CA LEU A 114 -14.57 -6.36 -0.18
C LEU A 114 -13.44 -6.06 0.81
N ILE A 115 -12.44 -5.31 0.38
CA ILE A 115 -11.31 -4.91 1.21
C ILE A 115 -11.33 -3.39 1.30
N ASN A 116 -11.61 -2.87 2.48
CA ASN A 116 -11.62 -1.44 2.71
C ASN A 116 -10.53 -1.05 3.69
N VAL A 117 -9.85 0.05 3.37
CA VAL A 117 -8.79 0.63 4.17
C VAL A 117 -9.20 2.06 4.49
N PHE A 118 -9.35 2.32 5.78
CA PHE A 118 -9.76 3.61 6.31
C PHE A 118 -8.90 3.94 7.54
N PRO A 119 -8.87 5.21 7.95
CA PRO A 119 -8.15 5.55 9.15
C PRO A 119 -8.85 5.05 10.44
N LEU A 120 -8.07 4.73 11.48
CA LEU A 120 -8.57 4.32 12.81
C LEU A 120 -9.25 5.48 13.54
N VAL A 121 -8.68 6.68 13.44
CA VAL A 121 -9.27 7.94 13.89
C VAL A 121 -9.63 8.78 12.67
N ALA A 122 -10.48 9.80 12.80
CA ALA A 122 -10.91 10.61 11.64
C ALA A 122 -9.84 11.59 11.10
N ALA A 123 -8.57 11.19 11.12
CA ALA A 123 -7.42 11.86 10.52
C ALA A 123 -6.93 11.05 9.30
N PRO A 124 -6.35 11.68 8.27
CA PRO A 124 -5.79 10.96 7.12
C PRO A 124 -4.69 9.96 7.53
N ILE A 125 -4.46 8.95 6.69
CA ILE A 125 -3.27 8.09 6.77
C ILE A 125 -2.18 8.81 5.98
N ASP A 126 -1.12 9.28 6.63
CA ASP A 126 0.03 9.85 5.93
C ASP A 126 0.95 8.75 5.39
N PHE A 127 1.61 9.05 4.28
CA PHE A 127 2.60 8.17 3.68
C PHE A 127 3.71 8.97 3.04
N ALA A 128 4.85 8.32 2.89
CA ALA A 128 5.91 8.75 2.01
C ALA A 128 6.49 7.60 1.20
N VAL A 129 6.89 7.93 -0.01
CA VAL A 129 7.66 7.06 -0.90
C VAL A 129 8.92 7.81 -1.27
N ARG A 130 10.08 7.20 -1.02
CA ARG A 130 11.38 7.77 -1.37
C ARG A 130 12.21 6.71 -2.07
N THR A 131 12.99 7.12 -3.05
CA THR A 131 13.93 6.22 -3.73
C THR A 131 15.20 6.97 -4.10
N GLY A 132 16.31 6.26 -4.13
CA GLY A 132 17.57 6.75 -4.69
C GLY A 132 17.57 6.71 -6.22
N GLU A 133 18.70 6.27 -6.78
CA GLU A 133 18.96 6.25 -8.21
C GLU A 133 18.13 5.18 -8.95
N TRP A 134 17.52 5.59 -10.07
CA TRP A 134 16.88 4.72 -11.05
C TRP A 134 17.81 4.66 -12.26
N SER A 135 18.32 3.47 -12.58
CA SER A 135 19.34 3.33 -13.63
C SER A 135 19.00 2.26 -14.64
N LEU A 136 19.33 2.54 -15.90
CA LEU A 136 19.40 1.52 -16.95
C LEU A 136 20.85 1.13 -17.17
N GLN A 137 21.10 -0.17 -17.17
CA GLN A 137 22.40 -0.75 -17.49
C GLN A 137 22.24 -1.70 -18.68
N GLY A 138 22.83 -1.34 -19.80
CA GLY A 138 23.02 -2.24 -20.95
C GLY A 138 24.35 -2.98 -20.86
N HIS A 139 24.68 -3.74 -21.91
CA HIS A 139 25.96 -4.45 -22.00
C HIS A 139 27.19 -3.54 -22.10
N THR A 140 27.03 -2.36 -22.73
CA THR A 140 28.14 -1.42 -23.01
C THR A 140 27.95 -0.06 -22.35
N ASP A 141 26.70 0.36 -22.16
CA ASP A 141 26.34 1.72 -21.79
C ASP A 141 25.36 1.71 -20.62
N SER A 142 25.26 2.85 -19.93
CA SER A 142 24.28 3.06 -18.86
C SER A 142 23.79 4.50 -18.83
N THR A 143 22.64 4.71 -18.20
CA THR A 143 22.11 6.04 -17.92
C THR A 143 21.34 6.04 -16.61
N VAL A 144 21.41 7.16 -15.89
CA VAL A 144 20.48 7.45 -14.79
C VAL A 144 19.20 8.01 -15.41
N LEU A 145 18.07 7.39 -15.09
CA LEU A 145 16.75 7.84 -15.52
C LEU A 145 16.21 8.90 -14.58
N ALA A 146 16.30 8.64 -13.28
CA ALA A 146 15.81 9.53 -12.24
C ALA A 146 16.59 9.33 -10.94
N ASN A 147 16.53 10.33 -10.06
CA ASN A 147 17.08 10.27 -8.72
C ASN A 147 16.33 11.22 -7.79
N ASN A 148 16.57 11.09 -6.48
CA ASN A 148 16.01 11.95 -5.45
C ASN A 148 14.48 12.04 -5.56
N PHE A 149 13.83 10.91 -5.89
CA PHE A 149 12.38 10.85 -5.85
C PHE A 149 11.96 10.83 -4.39
N SER A 150 11.19 11.83 -3.97
CA SER A 150 10.59 11.93 -2.66
C SER A 150 9.16 12.41 -2.85
N MET A 151 8.21 11.71 -2.25
CA MET A 151 6.80 12.03 -2.33
C MET A 151 6.20 11.84 -0.94
N ASP A 152 5.58 12.89 -0.42
CA ASP A 152 4.84 12.87 0.84
C ASP A 152 3.36 13.16 0.54
N GLY A 153 2.48 12.32 1.07
CA GLY A 153 1.05 12.42 0.79
C GLY A 153 0.18 11.82 1.88
N VAL A 154 -1.12 11.84 1.63
CA VAL A 154 -2.13 11.24 2.49
C VAL A 154 -3.11 10.41 1.70
N VAL A 155 -3.64 9.37 2.33
CA VAL A 155 -4.78 8.59 1.86
C VAL A 155 -5.91 8.74 2.86
N THR A 156 -7.11 9.08 2.39
CA THR A 156 -8.31 9.15 3.23
C THR A 156 -9.21 7.94 3.07
N GLU A 157 -9.12 7.28 1.92
CA GLU A 157 -9.89 6.07 1.62
C GLU A 157 -9.15 5.25 0.57
N LEU A 158 -9.07 3.93 0.79
CA LEU A 158 -8.71 2.97 -0.24
C LEU A 158 -9.71 1.80 -0.17
N LYS A 159 -10.40 1.52 -1.27
CA LYS A 159 -11.33 0.41 -1.43
C LYS A 159 -10.85 -0.49 -2.55
N ILE A 160 -10.89 -1.78 -2.31
CA ILE A 160 -10.58 -2.81 -3.28
C ILE A 160 -11.75 -3.79 -3.30
N ARG A 161 -12.28 -4.06 -4.49
CA ARG A 161 -13.26 -5.13 -4.70
C ARG A 161 -12.68 -6.12 -5.70
N VAL A 162 -12.73 -7.41 -5.35
CA VAL A 162 -12.47 -8.48 -6.32
C VAL A 162 -13.80 -9.13 -6.66
N ASP A 163 -14.22 -8.95 -7.91
CA ASP A 163 -15.48 -9.44 -8.43
C ASP A 163 -15.29 -10.86 -8.98
N THR A 164 -16.02 -11.81 -8.40
CA THR A 164 -15.94 -13.23 -8.74
C THR A 164 -16.75 -13.61 -9.97
N ALA A 165 -17.64 -12.73 -10.43
CA ALA A 165 -18.41 -12.93 -11.65
C ALA A 165 -17.67 -12.42 -12.90
N THR A 166 -16.86 -11.36 -12.76
CA THR A 166 -16.11 -10.76 -13.87
C THR A 166 -14.61 -11.05 -13.86
N ASP A 167 -14.06 -11.59 -12.77
CA ASP A 167 -12.62 -11.75 -12.53
C ASP A 167 -11.86 -10.40 -12.58
N GLU A 168 -12.53 -9.31 -12.20
CA GLU A 168 -11.96 -7.96 -12.17
C GLU A 168 -11.67 -7.51 -10.72
N MET A 169 -10.51 -6.90 -10.53
CA MET A 169 -10.19 -6.16 -9.31
C MET A 169 -10.42 -4.67 -9.56
N ASN A 170 -11.40 -4.08 -8.87
CA ASN A 170 -11.59 -2.64 -8.83
C ASN A 170 -10.80 -2.04 -7.67
N VAL A 171 -10.11 -0.93 -7.92
CA VAL A 171 -9.40 -0.14 -6.90
C VAL A 171 -9.89 1.29 -6.96
N GLN A 172 -10.39 1.79 -5.83
CA GLN A 172 -10.80 3.17 -5.64
C GLN A 172 -9.99 3.78 -4.51
N THR A 173 -9.43 4.96 -4.73
CA THR A 173 -8.68 5.66 -3.68
C THR A 173 -8.93 7.17 -3.73
N LEU A 174 -8.90 7.77 -2.55
CA LEU A 174 -8.80 9.20 -2.36
C LEU A 174 -7.45 9.50 -1.73
N PHE A 175 -6.56 10.12 -2.49
CA PHE A 175 -5.22 10.45 -2.05
C PHE A 175 -4.86 11.90 -2.41
N ALA A 176 -4.00 12.52 -1.63
CA ALA A 176 -3.42 13.82 -1.96
C ALA A 176 -1.91 13.77 -1.76
N ILE A 177 -1.20 14.57 -2.55
CA ILE A 177 0.25 14.76 -2.45
C ILE A 177 0.49 16.18 -1.98
N ASP A 178 1.17 16.33 -0.85
CA ASP A 178 1.55 17.64 -0.34
C ASP A 178 2.85 18.14 -0.97
N ASP A 179 3.78 17.21 -1.22
CA ASP A 179 5.07 17.51 -1.81
C ASP A 179 5.58 16.31 -2.62
N LEU A 180 6.13 16.59 -3.79
CA LEU A 180 6.83 15.63 -4.62
C LEU A 180 7.98 16.32 -5.34
N ASP A 181 9.16 15.77 -5.13
CA ASP A 181 10.41 16.14 -5.75
C ASP A 181 10.95 14.97 -6.55
N VAL A 182 11.49 15.25 -7.75
CA VAL A 182 12.22 14.25 -8.53
C VAL A 182 13.18 14.94 -9.49
N ASP A 183 14.34 14.34 -9.71
CA ASP A 183 15.25 14.68 -10.79
C ASP A 183 15.22 13.60 -11.87
N ILE A 184 15.16 14.01 -13.13
CA ILE A 184 15.14 13.17 -14.33
C ILE A 184 16.41 13.50 -15.12
N ASP A 185 17.50 12.89 -14.71
CA ASP A 185 18.87 13.23 -15.12
C ASP A 185 19.07 13.18 -16.64
N PHE A 186 18.56 12.14 -17.32
CA PHE A 186 18.75 11.99 -18.77
C PHE A 186 18.06 13.07 -19.61
N LEU A 187 17.05 13.75 -19.06
CA LEU A 187 16.38 14.89 -19.70
C LEU A 187 16.84 16.24 -19.15
N ALA A 188 17.74 16.24 -18.16
CA ALA A 188 18.11 17.41 -17.37
C ALA A 188 16.89 18.16 -16.81
N LEU A 189 15.86 17.42 -16.41
CA LEU A 189 14.59 17.94 -15.90
C LEU A 189 14.51 17.70 -14.39
N GLY A 190 14.09 18.69 -13.62
CA GLY A 190 13.77 18.54 -12.19
C GLY A 190 12.39 19.07 -11.89
N ILE A 191 11.64 18.38 -11.04
CA ILE A 191 10.34 18.80 -10.53
C ILE A 191 10.49 19.08 -9.04
N ARG A 192 9.98 20.22 -8.58
CA ARG A 192 9.97 20.60 -7.17
C ARG A 192 8.59 21.02 -6.70
N ASP A 193 8.27 20.65 -5.46
CA ASP A 193 7.03 21.01 -4.78
C ASP A 193 5.79 20.64 -5.62
N MET A 194 5.77 19.45 -6.22
CA MET A 194 4.57 18.97 -6.91
C MET A 194 3.49 18.59 -5.88
N ARG A 195 2.29 19.15 -6.06
CA ARG A 195 1.12 18.89 -5.23
C ARG A 195 -0.02 18.34 -6.06
N VAL A 196 -0.82 17.48 -5.45
CA VAL A 196 -2.02 16.90 -6.04
C VAL A 196 -3.13 16.92 -4.99
N THR A 197 -4.26 17.53 -5.32
CA THR A 197 -5.45 17.56 -4.46
C THR A 197 -6.69 17.19 -5.26
N GLY A 198 -7.83 17.00 -4.58
CA GLY A 198 -9.11 16.82 -5.24
C GLY A 198 -9.49 18.03 -6.10
N ALA A 199 -10.15 17.79 -7.23
CA ALA A 199 -10.59 18.84 -8.15
C ALA A 199 -11.58 19.85 -7.52
N ASP A 200 -12.23 19.48 -6.40
CA ASP A 200 -13.14 20.34 -5.64
C ASP A 200 -12.48 20.98 -4.39
N PHE A 201 -11.18 20.77 -4.19
CA PHE A 201 -10.47 21.30 -3.02
C PHE A 201 -10.24 22.81 -3.15
N ASP A 202 -10.76 23.59 -2.21
CA ASP A 202 -10.50 25.03 -2.14
C ASP A 202 -9.46 25.33 -1.06
N PRO A 203 -8.23 25.75 -1.40
CA PRO A 203 -7.20 26.07 -0.41
C PRO A 203 -7.56 27.28 0.47
N ASN A 204 -8.51 28.14 0.06
CA ASN A 204 -8.98 29.27 0.86
C ASN A 204 -10.08 28.85 1.85
N ASN A 205 -10.69 27.68 1.65
CA ASN A 205 -11.70 27.09 2.51
C ASN A 205 -11.48 25.57 2.59
N PRO A 206 -10.37 25.13 3.21
CA PRO A 206 -9.92 23.75 3.13
C PRO A 206 -10.85 22.83 3.91
N ILE A 207 -11.31 21.76 3.24
CA ILE A 207 -12.17 20.72 3.83
C ILE A 207 -11.49 19.37 3.60
N ILE A 208 -11.23 18.63 4.69
CA ILE A 208 -10.49 17.37 4.64
C ILE A 208 -11.12 16.32 3.73
N THR A 209 -12.45 16.24 3.68
CA THR A 209 -13.18 15.28 2.83
C THR A 209 -13.09 15.60 1.34
N LYS A 210 -12.55 16.77 0.97
CA LYS A 210 -12.32 17.18 -0.43
C LYS A 210 -10.84 17.17 -0.80
N LEU A 211 -9.95 16.87 0.15
CA LEU A 211 -8.51 16.98 -0.05
C LEU A 211 -8.00 16.00 -1.11
N GLY A 212 -8.49 14.77 -1.10
CA GLY A 212 -8.02 13.70 -1.97
C GLY A 212 -8.51 13.82 -3.42
N ALA A 213 -7.60 13.64 -4.37
CA ALA A 213 -7.90 13.30 -5.75
C ALA A 213 -8.50 11.90 -5.82
N LYS A 214 -9.56 11.76 -6.63
CA LYS A 214 -10.24 10.48 -6.83
C LYS A 214 -9.58 9.68 -7.93
N VAL A 215 -9.25 8.43 -7.65
CA VAL A 215 -8.88 7.42 -8.65
C VAL A 215 -9.88 6.28 -8.59
N ASP A 216 -10.31 5.81 -9.76
CA ASP A 216 -11.10 4.59 -9.94
C ASP A 216 -10.52 3.83 -11.14
N MET A 217 -10.09 2.59 -10.91
CA MET A 217 -9.45 1.75 -11.93
C MET A 217 -9.84 0.28 -11.78
N ASP A 218 -9.89 -0.42 -12.91
CA ASP A 218 -10.04 -1.88 -12.94
C ASP A 218 -8.75 -2.55 -13.39
N ILE A 219 -8.45 -3.69 -12.78
CA ILE A 219 -7.29 -4.53 -13.07
C ILE A 219 -7.80 -5.95 -13.33
N TYR A 220 -7.50 -6.51 -14.51
CA TYR A 220 -8.08 -7.79 -14.92
C TYR A 220 -7.28 -8.48 -16.02
N HIS A 221 -7.63 -9.73 -16.33
CA HIS A 221 -7.12 -10.42 -17.52
C HIS A 221 -7.82 -9.85 -18.76
N GLY A 222 -7.08 -9.12 -19.60
CA GLY A 222 -7.59 -8.60 -20.86
C GLY A 222 -6.89 -9.16 -22.10
N ALA A 223 -7.24 -8.61 -23.25
CA ALA A 223 -6.55 -8.86 -24.51
C ALA A 223 -5.70 -7.65 -24.92
N ARG A 224 -4.52 -7.89 -25.50
CA ARG A 224 -3.71 -6.88 -26.19
C ARG A 224 -4.21 -6.67 -27.62
N GLY A 225 -3.67 -5.67 -28.31
CA GLY A 225 -4.18 -5.24 -29.62
C GLY A 225 -4.24 -6.31 -30.72
N ASN A 226 -3.47 -7.40 -30.61
CA ASN A 226 -3.50 -8.52 -31.54
C ASN A 226 -4.41 -9.69 -31.12
N GLY A 227 -5.08 -9.59 -29.95
CA GLY A 227 -5.99 -10.60 -29.41
C GLY A 227 -5.39 -11.56 -28.38
N ASP A 228 -4.07 -11.56 -28.16
CA ASP A 228 -3.47 -12.40 -27.12
C ASP A 228 -3.68 -11.83 -25.71
N SER A 229 -3.47 -12.66 -24.69
CA SER A 229 -3.62 -12.27 -23.28
C SER A 229 -2.67 -11.15 -22.84
N ALA A 230 -3.18 -10.29 -21.95
CA ALA A 230 -2.41 -9.26 -21.26
C ALA A 230 -3.01 -8.97 -19.87
N LEU A 231 -2.20 -8.43 -18.97
CA LEU A 231 -2.71 -7.73 -17.79
C LEU A 231 -3.32 -6.40 -18.28
N ALA A 232 -4.60 -6.20 -18.05
CA ALA A 232 -5.30 -4.97 -18.36
C ALA A 232 -5.42 -4.11 -17.11
N ILE A 233 -5.17 -2.82 -17.27
CA ILE A 233 -5.41 -1.78 -16.28
C ILE A 233 -6.20 -0.68 -16.97
N ASP A 234 -7.46 -0.49 -16.60
CA ASP A 234 -8.35 0.52 -17.17
C ASP A 234 -8.66 1.58 -16.11
N LEU A 235 -8.20 2.81 -16.33
CA LEU A 235 -8.49 3.97 -15.51
C LEU A 235 -9.85 4.54 -15.92
N LYS A 236 -10.85 4.35 -15.06
CA LYS A 236 -12.19 4.93 -15.22
C LYS A 236 -12.15 6.42 -15.00
N THR A 237 -11.54 6.85 -13.90
CA THR A 237 -11.50 8.27 -13.51
C THR A 237 -10.23 8.58 -12.74
N PHE A 238 -9.59 9.69 -13.10
CA PHE A 238 -8.69 10.45 -12.25
C PHE A 238 -9.06 11.93 -12.34
N GLU A 239 -9.47 12.52 -11.22
CA GLU A 239 -9.88 13.93 -11.13
C GLU A 239 -9.11 14.63 -10.02
N ALA A 240 -8.38 15.68 -10.38
CA ALA A 240 -7.47 16.37 -9.49
C ALA A 240 -7.22 17.82 -9.89
N ASP A 241 -6.79 18.61 -8.92
CA ASP A 241 -6.00 19.81 -9.17
C ASP A 241 -4.53 19.47 -8.93
N MET A 242 -3.64 20.01 -9.76
CA MET A 242 -2.20 19.80 -9.64
C MET A 242 -1.44 21.12 -9.72
N SER A 243 -0.37 21.23 -8.95
CA SER A 243 0.57 22.34 -9.07
C SER A 243 2.00 21.85 -8.97
N ILE A 244 2.92 22.52 -9.64
CA ILE A 244 4.36 22.30 -9.53
C ILE A 244 4.96 23.65 -9.14
N GLY A 245 5.59 23.72 -7.97
CA GLY A 245 6.24 24.94 -7.50
C GLY A 245 7.37 25.37 -8.41
N GLN A 246 8.22 24.45 -8.86
CA GLN A 246 9.28 24.75 -9.81
C GLN A 246 9.54 23.62 -10.80
N VAL A 247 9.68 23.97 -12.07
CA VAL A 247 10.22 23.10 -13.12
C VAL A 247 11.64 23.57 -13.43
N LEU A 248 12.62 22.68 -13.25
CA LEU A 248 14.03 22.93 -13.52
C LEU A 248 14.42 22.32 -14.86
N VAL A 249 15.14 23.07 -15.70
CA VAL A 249 15.77 22.56 -16.92
C VAL A 249 17.25 22.93 -16.88
N GLY A 250 18.14 21.93 -16.93
CA GLY A 250 19.58 22.14 -16.76
C GLY A 250 19.93 22.78 -15.40
N GLY A 251 19.15 22.49 -14.37
CA GLY A 251 19.30 23.06 -13.02
C GLY A 251 18.80 24.50 -12.85
N THR A 252 18.22 25.10 -13.90
CA THR A 252 17.64 26.45 -13.83
C THR A 252 16.13 26.37 -13.82
N SER A 253 15.47 27.04 -12.88
CA SER A 253 14.00 27.13 -12.86
C SER A 253 13.48 27.88 -14.07
N ILE A 254 12.50 27.29 -14.76
CA ILE A 254 11.79 27.89 -15.89
C ILE A 254 10.39 28.37 -15.51
N GLY A 255 10.02 28.26 -14.22
CA GLY A 255 8.73 28.70 -13.68
C GLY A 255 7.96 27.59 -12.98
N SER A 256 6.70 27.88 -12.65
CA SER A 256 5.75 26.97 -12.04
C SER A 256 4.68 26.51 -13.04
N VAL A 257 3.98 25.43 -12.71
CA VAL A 257 2.85 24.90 -13.50
C VAL A 257 1.64 24.74 -12.58
N ALA A 258 0.45 25.02 -13.07
CA ALA A 258 -0.80 24.71 -12.41
C ALA A 258 -1.77 24.09 -13.42
N LEU A 259 -2.44 23.02 -13.03
CA LEU A 259 -3.50 22.34 -13.75
C LEU A 259 -4.72 22.35 -12.84
N ASP A 260 -5.75 23.06 -13.27
CA ASP A 260 -7.02 23.19 -12.58
C ASP A 260 -8.05 22.28 -13.28
N ASN A 261 -8.77 21.47 -12.51
CA ASN A 261 -9.74 20.50 -12.98
C ASN A 261 -9.16 19.49 -14.00
N LEU A 262 -7.98 18.92 -13.70
CA LEU A 262 -7.45 17.83 -14.50
C LEU A 262 -8.39 16.62 -14.39
N SER A 263 -8.89 16.16 -15.55
CA SER A 263 -9.71 14.96 -15.66
C SER A 263 -9.10 14.02 -16.68
N VAL A 264 -8.67 12.84 -16.23
CA VAL A 264 -8.19 11.74 -17.08
C VAL A 264 -9.22 10.62 -17.02
N GLN A 265 -9.75 10.27 -18.17
CA GLN A 265 -10.81 9.27 -18.32
C GLN A 265 -10.51 8.37 -19.52
N ASN A 266 -11.11 7.18 -19.55
CA ASN A 266 -11.03 6.24 -20.67
C ASN A 266 -9.58 5.88 -21.06
N THR A 267 -8.70 5.76 -20.07
CA THR A 267 -7.31 5.36 -20.31
C THR A 267 -7.19 3.86 -20.09
N ALA A 268 -6.69 3.16 -21.11
CA ALA A 268 -6.50 1.71 -21.10
C ALA A 268 -5.02 1.37 -21.26
N MET A 269 -4.47 0.62 -20.32
CA MET A 269 -3.10 0.10 -20.34
C MET A 269 -3.12 -1.42 -20.46
N ARG A 270 -2.26 -1.98 -21.30
CA ARG A 270 -2.10 -3.43 -21.50
C ARG A 270 -0.63 -3.79 -21.28
N ILE A 271 -0.35 -4.64 -20.29
CA ILE A 271 0.99 -5.07 -19.91
C ILE A 271 1.16 -6.54 -20.30
N TYR A 272 2.20 -6.84 -21.07
CA TYR A 272 2.51 -8.19 -21.56
C TYR A 272 4.00 -8.31 -21.89
N GLY A 273 4.55 -9.51 -21.77
CA GLY A 273 5.91 -9.82 -22.21
C GLY A 273 6.02 -9.91 -23.74
N HIS A 274 7.26 -9.84 -24.22
CA HIS A 274 7.62 -10.03 -25.63
C HIS A 274 8.57 -11.23 -25.79
#